data_AF-A0AA88P0Q9-F1
#
_entry.id   AF-A0AA88P0Q9-F1
#
_cell.length_a   1.000
_cell.length_b   1.000
_cell.length_c   1.000
_cell.angle_alpha   90.00
_cell.angle_beta   90.00
_cell.angle_gamma   90.00
#
_symmetry.space_group_name_H-M   'P 1'
#
loop_
_entity.id
_entity.type
_entity.pdbx_description
1 polymer ?
#
loop_
_entity_poly.entity_id
_entity_poly.type
_entity_poly.pdbx_seq_one_letter_code
_entity_poly.pdbx_strand_id
1 'polypeptide(L)'
;MSTISSTTISSYRKRYGHESRATTGARGQSDAPATLYSSSKTVGAWSGTVSAADETHDITLSGALSTDFKVSRGSNKSLNDRFVSYVEKVRLLEQRNEALRTELERYRGNGPSRLAELCAHEVADLRRHVDQLTNEKARAEVQRDNFLVDIERISAKLQEEILQREQAERSTQSFRQELREIQTQNQQQSDLTSALREIQVQYQNLASKNAHVSEEWYDSKSYLSWLKSLHVVDAELQFAELSEVANRNKETLRAAKREANEFRYQVQALNREVDALKGTSTAYHNTISRLKENILDLKDEIARNMHEYQDLLNVKIALDIEIATYRRIMEGSVTDPVLESRTSTKVLIKTTEIRDGEVLNESTQNHEERE
;
A
#
# COMPACT_ATOMS: atom_id res chain seq x y z
N MET A 1 -43.94 -7.06 10.98
CA MET A 1 -44.64 -8.35 10.81
C MET A 1 -45.92 -8.32 11.61
N SER A 2 -46.99 -8.91 11.05
CA SER A 2 -48.33 -9.13 11.65
C SER A 2 -49.32 -7.96 11.54
N THR A 3 -50.00 -7.79 10.39
CA THR A 3 -51.30 -8.37 9.95
C THR A 3 -52.51 -7.53 10.36
N ILE A 4 -52.96 -6.70 9.42
CA ILE A 4 -54.29 -6.05 9.43
C ILE A 4 -55.24 -7.01 8.71
N SER A 5 -56.21 -7.57 9.43
CA SER A 5 -57.34 -8.28 8.84
C SER A 5 -58.42 -7.27 8.50
N SER A 6 -58.74 -7.11 7.21
CA SER A 6 -59.94 -6.40 6.76
C SER A 6 -60.78 -7.31 5.89
N THR A 7 -61.89 -7.71 6.47
CA THR A 7 -62.99 -8.49 5.90
C THR A 7 -63.58 -7.78 4.67
N THR A 8 -63.51 -8.43 3.51
CA THR A 8 -64.24 -8.01 2.31
C THR A 8 -65.65 -8.59 2.36
N ILE A 9 -66.67 -7.74 2.48
CA ILE A 9 -68.06 -8.09 2.17
C ILE A 9 -68.38 -7.47 0.81
N SER A 10 -68.49 -8.31 -0.21
CA SER A 10 -69.05 -7.94 -1.51
C SER A 10 -69.90 -9.09 -2.01
N SER A 11 -71.22 -8.94 -1.93
CA SER A 11 -72.21 -9.89 -2.44
C SER A 11 -72.82 -9.33 -3.73
N TYR A 12 -72.14 -9.59 -4.85
CA TYR A 12 -72.69 -9.41 -6.18
C TYR A 12 -73.53 -10.64 -6.55
N ARG A 13 -74.84 -10.49 -6.73
CA ARG A 13 -75.70 -11.55 -7.31
C ARG A 13 -76.37 -11.03 -8.59
N LYS A 14 -75.66 -11.11 -9.71
CA LYS A 14 -76.24 -11.07 -11.06
C LYS A 14 -76.69 -12.47 -11.43
N ARG A 15 -77.94 -12.61 -11.88
CA ARG A 15 -78.44 -13.78 -12.62
C ARG A 15 -78.43 -13.45 -14.10
N TYR A 16 -77.69 -14.24 -14.88
CA TYR A 16 -78.01 -14.55 -16.27
C TYR A 16 -77.70 -16.03 -16.49
N GLY A 17 -78.66 -16.73 -17.07
CA GLY A 17 -78.57 -18.10 -17.52
C GLY A 17 -79.51 -18.25 -18.71
N HIS A 18 -78.89 -18.38 -19.87
CA HIS A 18 -79.46 -18.54 -21.20
C HIS A 18 -79.70 -20.04 -21.41
N GLU A 19 -80.78 -20.46 -22.06
CA GLU A 19 -80.72 -21.66 -22.89
C GLU A 19 -81.84 -21.71 -23.94
N SER A 20 -81.41 -21.88 -25.18
CA SER A 20 -82.23 -22.25 -26.33
C SER A 20 -81.89 -23.69 -26.66
N ARG A 21 -82.89 -24.50 -27.05
CA ARG A 21 -82.96 -25.20 -28.36
C ARG A 21 -83.60 -26.61 -28.33
N ALA A 22 -84.46 -26.81 -29.35
CA ALA A 22 -84.76 -28.02 -30.14
C ALA A 22 -85.73 -29.12 -29.64
N THR A 23 -86.90 -29.13 -30.32
CA THR A 23 -87.50 -30.23 -31.11
C THR A 23 -87.53 -31.66 -30.57
N THR A 24 -88.73 -32.19 -30.39
CA THR A 24 -89.10 -33.57 -30.77
C THR A 24 -90.58 -33.61 -31.17
N GLY A 25 -90.86 -34.22 -32.34
CA GLY A 25 -92.22 -34.45 -32.80
C GLY A 25 -92.85 -35.69 -32.16
N ALA A 26 -94.19 -35.73 -32.16
CA ALA A 26 -94.96 -36.96 -32.03
C ALA A 26 -96.35 -36.77 -32.67
N ARG A 27 -96.80 -37.85 -33.32
CA ARG A 27 -97.96 -38.02 -34.21
C ARG A 27 -99.00 -38.87 -33.45
N GLY A 28 -100.30 -38.65 -33.66
CA GLY A 28 -101.40 -39.57 -33.27
C GLY A 28 -102.70 -38.81 -32.88
N GLN A 29 -103.70 -38.74 -33.78
CA GLN A 29 -104.99 -39.48 -33.74
C GLN A 29 -105.88 -39.07 -32.55
N SER A 30 -106.91 -38.24 -32.72
CA SER A 30 -108.27 -38.45 -33.31
C SER A 30 -109.31 -38.53 -32.20
N ASP A 31 -110.29 -37.61 -32.20
CA ASP A 31 -111.72 -37.88 -32.02
C ASP A 31 -112.54 -36.57 -32.08
N ALA A 32 -113.54 -36.56 -32.97
CA ALA A 32 -114.70 -35.65 -32.99
C ALA A 32 -115.84 -36.29 -32.13
N PRO A 33 -117.03 -35.69 -31.86
CA PRO A 33 -117.79 -34.63 -32.57
C PRO A 33 -118.33 -33.54 -31.58
N ALA A 34 -119.20 -32.54 -31.84
CA ALA A 34 -120.34 -32.41 -32.74
C ALA A 34 -120.80 -30.94 -32.94
N THR A 35 -121.45 -30.73 -34.10
CA THR A 35 -122.46 -29.76 -34.59
C THR A 35 -123.23 -28.87 -33.58
N LEU A 36 -123.65 -27.62 -33.92
CA LEU A 36 -124.84 -27.22 -34.73
C LEU A 36 -124.66 -25.76 -35.26
N TYR A 37 -124.78 -25.44 -36.57
CA TYR A 37 -125.98 -25.05 -37.38
C TYR A 37 -126.72 -23.78 -36.85
N SER A 38 -127.14 -22.74 -37.59
CA SER A 38 -127.56 -22.58 -38.99
C SER A 38 -127.53 -21.10 -39.43
N SER A 39 -127.27 -20.85 -40.72
CA SER A 39 -127.79 -19.69 -41.47
C SER A 39 -129.06 -20.10 -42.22
N SER A 40 -129.93 -19.16 -42.59
CA SER A 40 -130.67 -19.27 -43.86
C SER A 40 -131.29 -17.94 -44.32
N LYS A 41 -131.05 -17.62 -45.58
CA LYS A 41 -131.81 -16.68 -46.42
C LYS A 41 -132.58 -17.54 -47.43
N THR A 42 -133.83 -17.19 -47.74
CA THR A 42 -134.53 -17.75 -48.90
C THR A 42 -135.22 -16.66 -49.71
N VAL A 43 -135.11 -16.82 -51.02
CA VAL A 43 -135.70 -16.03 -52.09
C VAL A 43 -136.61 -17.00 -52.86
N GLY A 44 -137.78 -16.56 -53.33
CA GLY A 44 -138.62 -17.38 -54.20
C GLY A 44 -139.89 -16.65 -54.64
N ALA A 45 -140.08 -16.54 -55.95
CA ALA A 45 -141.19 -15.92 -56.67
C ALA A 45 -141.77 -16.92 -57.69
N TRP A 46 -143.09 -16.85 -57.96
CA TRP A 46 -143.87 -17.23 -59.18
C TRP A 46 -145.37 -17.05 -58.84
N SER A 47 -146.23 -16.27 -59.54
CA SER A 47 -146.82 -16.36 -60.91
C SER A 47 -147.65 -17.64 -61.14
N GLY A 48 -148.91 -17.68 -61.62
CA GLY A 48 -149.91 -16.70 -62.08
C GLY A 48 -151.19 -17.42 -62.62
N THR A 49 -152.26 -16.65 -62.90
CA THR A 49 -153.45 -16.89 -63.79
C THR A 49 -154.45 -18.02 -63.47
N VAL A 50 -155.72 -18.08 -63.92
CA VAL A 50 -156.90 -17.22 -64.25
C VAL A 50 -158.07 -18.21 -64.47
N SER A 51 -159.34 -17.84 -64.24
CA SER A 51 -160.46 -18.28 -65.10
C SER A 51 -161.80 -17.62 -64.75
N ALA A 52 -162.56 -17.30 -65.80
CA ALA A 52 -163.87 -16.66 -65.82
C ALA A 52 -164.82 -17.46 -66.72
N ALA A 53 -166.10 -17.55 -66.34
CA ALA A 53 -167.30 -17.81 -67.16
C ALA A 53 -168.49 -17.65 -66.19
N ASP A 54 -169.35 -16.62 -66.29
CA ASP A 54 -170.37 -16.33 -67.30
C ASP A 54 -171.58 -17.26 -67.22
N GLU A 55 -172.70 -16.75 -66.71
CA GLU A 55 -174.04 -17.22 -67.11
C GLU A 55 -175.08 -16.11 -66.92
N THR A 56 -175.73 -15.80 -68.03
CA THR A 56 -176.68 -14.73 -68.31
C THR A 56 -178.12 -15.15 -67.97
N HIS A 57 -178.89 -14.33 -67.24
CA HIS A 57 -180.35 -14.31 -67.35
C HIS A 57 -180.91 -12.88 -67.31
N ASP A 58 -181.93 -12.73 -68.13
CA ASP A 58 -182.44 -11.52 -68.77
C ASP A 58 -183.90 -11.28 -68.30
N ILE A 59 -184.43 -10.07 -68.53
CA ILE A 59 -185.85 -9.76 -68.77
C ILE A 59 -186.84 -9.71 -67.55
N THR A 60 -187.12 -8.45 -67.15
CA THR A 60 -188.48 -7.87 -66.92
C THR A 60 -189.15 -7.95 -65.55
N LEU A 61 -188.80 -7.00 -64.67
CA LEU A 61 -189.78 -6.22 -63.90
C LEU A 61 -189.19 -4.83 -63.57
N SER A 62 -189.40 -3.89 -64.48
CA SER A 62 -188.88 -2.51 -64.46
C SER A 62 -189.72 -1.62 -63.51
N GLY A 63 -189.09 -0.93 -62.56
CA GLY A 63 -189.72 0.19 -61.85
C GLY A 63 -189.28 0.46 -60.39
N ALA A 64 -188.74 -0.53 -59.67
CA ALA A 64 -188.50 -0.40 -58.22
C ALA A 64 -187.02 -0.14 -57.81
N LEU A 65 -186.06 -0.16 -58.75
CA LEU A 65 -184.60 -0.19 -58.47
C LEU A 65 -183.84 1.15 -58.62
N SER A 66 -184.48 2.28 -58.94
CA SER A 66 -183.77 3.57 -59.13
C SER A 66 -183.50 4.35 -57.85
N THR A 67 -184.20 4.09 -56.75
CA THR A 67 -184.00 4.80 -55.46
C THR A 67 -182.88 4.17 -54.62
N ASP A 68 -182.78 2.83 -54.61
CA ASP A 68 -181.77 2.11 -53.81
C ASP A 68 -180.35 2.16 -54.41
N PHE A 69 -180.23 2.25 -55.74
CA PHE A 69 -178.92 2.33 -56.40
C PHE A 69 -178.20 3.68 -56.16
N LYS A 70 -178.95 4.77 -55.94
CA LYS A 70 -178.37 6.09 -55.61
C LYS A 70 -177.78 6.13 -54.21
N VAL A 71 -178.43 5.46 -53.25
CA VAL A 71 -177.96 5.33 -51.86
C VAL A 71 -176.74 4.40 -51.79
N SER A 72 -176.77 3.28 -52.51
CA SER A 72 -175.66 2.33 -52.55
C SER A 72 -174.38 2.90 -53.23
N ARG A 73 -174.54 3.76 -54.24
CA ARG A 73 -173.41 4.48 -54.88
C ARG A 73 -172.85 5.61 -54.02
N GLY A 74 -173.66 6.21 -53.15
CA GLY A 74 -173.21 7.21 -52.16
C GLY A 74 -172.39 6.59 -51.02
N SER A 75 -172.81 5.41 -50.54
CA SER A 75 -172.10 4.66 -49.50
C SER A 75 -170.75 4.12 -49.99
N ASN A 76 -170.67 3.61 -51.23
CA ASN A 76 -169.39 3.15 -51.80
C ASN A 76 -168.40 4.30 -52.03
N LYS A 77 -168.87 5.51 -52.34
CA LYS A 77 -167.99 6.69 -52.48
C LYS A 77 -167.41 7.15 -51.15
N SER A 78 -168.20 7.19 -50.07
CA SER A 78 -167.70 7.63 -48.75
C SER A 78 -166.67 6.66 -48.16
N LEU A 79 -166.80 5.35 -48.43
CA LEU A 79 -165.77 4.36 -48.10
C LEU A 79 -164.50 4.56 -48.92
N ASN A 80 -164.64 4.82 -50.23
CA ASN A 80 -163.50 5.06 -51.10
C ASN A 80 -162.72 6.34 -50.70
N ASP A 81 -163.42 7.43 -50.37
CA ASP A 81 -162.79 8.67 -49.87
C ASP A 81 -162.04 8.43 -48.54
N ARG A 82 -162.59 7.55 -47.70
CA ARG A 82 -161.93 7.14 -46.46
C ARG A 82 -160.70 6.27 -46.72
N PHE A 83 -160.72 5.37 -47.70
CA PHE A 83 -159.53 4.63 -48.14
C PHE A 83 -158.46 5.55 -48.71
N VAL A 84 -158.82 6.57 -49.51
CA VAL A 84 -157.88 7.57 -50.01
C VAL A 84 -157.20 8.30 -48.85
N SER A 85 -157.97 8.73 -47.84
CA SER A 85 -157.40 9.37 -46.64
C SER A 85 -156.48 8.44 -45.85
N TYR A 86 -156.81 7.15 -45.73
CA TYR A 86 -155.93 6.17 -45.08
C TYR A 86 -154.67 5.88 -45.89
N VAL A 87 -154.76 5.76 -47.21
CA VAL A 87 -153.60 5.57 -48.11
C VAL A 87 -152.68 6.79 -48.04
N GLU A 88 -153.23 7.99 -48.03
CA GLU A 88 -152.45 9.22 -47.89
C GLU A 88 -151.80 9.32 -46.51
N LYS A 89 -152.49 8.89 -45.44
CA LYS A 89 -151.91 8.79 -44.09
C LYS A 89 -150.80 7.75 -44.01
N VAL A 90 -150.95 6.58 -44.63
CA VAL A 90 -149.89 5.56 -44.70
C VAL A 90 -148.69 6.11 -45.47
N ARG A 91 -148.90 6.77 -46.61
CA ARG A 91 -147.82 7.40 -47.38
C ARG A 91 -147.09 8.49 -46.59
N LEU A 92 -147.82 9.33 -45.84
CA LEU A 92 -147.23 10.34 -44.97
C LEU A 92 -146.42 9.71 -43.82
N LEU A 93 -146.92 8.61 -43.24
CA LEU A 93 -146.22 7.85 -42.20
C LEU A 93 -144.97 7.14 -42.76
N GLU A 94 -145.04 6.58 -43.96
CA GLU A 94 -143.89 5.99 -44.65
C GLU A 94 -142.82 7.05 -44.94
N GLN A 95 -143.23 8.22 -45.45
CA GLN A 95 -142.33 9.34 -45.68
C GLN A 95 -141.67 9.82 -44.38
N ARG A 96 -142.44 9.92 -43.29
CA ARG A 96 -141.92 10.30 -41.96
C ARG A 96 -140.98 9.24 -41.39
N ASN A 97 -141.31 7.97 -41.54
CA ASN A 97 -140.45 6.87 -41.09
C ASN A 97 -139.14 6.83 -41.89
N GLU A 98 -139.19 7.13 -43.20
CA GLU A 98 -138.00 7.20 -44.02
C GLU A 98 -137.12 8.39 -43.63
N ALA A 99 -137.72 9.56 -43.37
CA ALA A 99 -136.98 10.71 -42.84
C ALA A 99 -136.30 10.38 -41.50
N LEU A 100 -137.03 9.75 -40.56
CA LEU A 100 -136.47 9.31 -39.29
C LEU A 100 -135.36 8.26 -39.45
N ARG A 101 -135.48 7.33 -40.41
CA ARG A 101 -134.41 6.38 -40.73
C ARG A 101 -133.16 7.10 -41.21
N THR A 102 -133.29 8.08 -42.12
CA THR A 102 -132.13 8.84 -42.61
C THR A 102 -131.48 9.69 -41.52
N GLU A 103 -132.27 10.28 -40.61
CA GLU A 103 -131.73 10.99 -39.45
C GLU A 103 -131.01 10.03 -38.49
N LEU A 104 -131.57 8.84 -38.26
CA LEU A 104 -130.97 7.84 -37.38
C LEU A 104 -129.64 7.30 -37.95
N GLU A 105 -129.53 7.13 -39.27
CA GLU A 105 -128.26 6.77 -39.90
C GLU A 105 -127.25 7.91 -39.92
N ARG A 106 -127.69 9.18 -39.95
CA ARG A 106 -126.79 10.32 -39.71
C ARG A 106 -126.27 10.33 -38.27
N TYR A 107 -127.11 10.05 -37.28
CA TYR A 107 -126.68 9.95 -35.88
C TYR A 107 -125.82 8.72 -35.60
N ARG A 108 -126.07 7.59 -36.29
CA ARG A 108 -125.20 6.41 -36.22
C ARG A 108 -123.86 6.62 -36.91
N GLY A 109 -123.82 7.35 -38.03
CA GLY A 109 -122.57 7.73 -38.72
C GLY A 109 -121.76 8.78 -37.95
N ASN A 110 -122.41 9.68 -37.23
CA ASN A 110 -121.77 10.72 -36.41
C ASN A 110 -121.60 10.34 -34.92
N GLY A 111 -122.03 9.13 -34.53
CA GLY A 111 -121.77 8.54 -33.22
C GLY A 111 -120.48 7.72 -33.21
N PRO A 112 -119.95 7.41 -32.02
CA PRO A 112 -118.54 7.21 -31.62
C PRO A 112 -117.33 7.73 -32.43
N SER A 113 -117.44 8.09 -33.72
CA SER A 113 -116.28 8.27 -34.61
C SER A 113 -115.34 9.41 -34.19
N ARG A 114 -115.86 10.60 -33.84
CA ARG A 114 -114.98 11.74 -33.51
C ARG A 114 -114.19 11.55 -32.20
N LEU A 115 -114.83 11.02 -31.16
CA LEU A 115 -114.13 10.72 -29.91
C LEU A 115 -113.16 9.54 -30.11
N ALA A 116 -113.57 8.52 -30.88
CA ALA A 116 -112.70 7.40 -31.22
C ALA A 116 -111.49 7.85 -32.07
N GLU A 117 -111.66 8.80 -32.99
CA GLU A 117 -110.58 9.39 -33.80
C GLU A 117 -109.61 10.21 -32.95
N LEU A 118 -110.11 11.01 -32.01
CA LEU A 118 -109.26 11.76 -31.06
C LEU A 118 -108.50 10.81 -30.14
N CYS A 119 -109.18 9.83 -29.54
CA CYS A 119 -108.52 8.81 -28.73
C CYS A 119 -107.53 7.98 -29.56
N ALA A 120 -107.83 7.66 -30.82
CA ALA A 120 -106.91 6.96 -31.72
C ALA A 120 -105.69 7.82 -32.07
N HIS A 121 -105.86 9.12 -32.29
CA HIS A 121 -104.77 10.06 -32.52
C HIS A 121 -103.87 10.19 -31.29
N GLU A 122 -104.45 10.37 -30.10
CA GLU A 122 -103.71 10.42 -28.84
C GLU A 122 -102.94 9.11 -28.58
N VAL A 123 -103.56 7.95 -28.82
CA VAL A 123 -102.87 6.65 -28.72
C VAL A 123 -101.76 6.54 -29.76
N ALA A 124 -101.96 7.03 -30.98
CA ALA A 124 -100.93 7.02 -32.02
C ALA A 124 -99.76 7.94 -31.65
N ASP A 125 -100.03 9.12 -31.09
CA ASP A 125 -98.99 10.04 -30.64
C ASP A 125 -98.24 9.50 -29.43
N LEU A 126 -98.93 8.93 -28.44
CA LEU A 126 -98.28 8.26 -27.32
C LEU A 126 -97.40 7.10 -27.79
N ARG A 127 -97.85 6.31 -28.77
CA ARG A 127 -97.02 5.25 -29.38
C ARG A 127 -95.79 5.83 -30.06
N ARG A 128 -95.92 6.91 -30.83
CA ARG A 128 -94.77 7.60 -31.43
C ARG A 128 -93.80 8.12 -30.38
N HIS A 129 -94.28 8.69 -29.28
CA HIS A 129 -93.43 9.13 -28.17
C HIS A 129 -92.72 7.96 -27.50
N VAL A 130 -93.41 6.82 -27.27
CA VAL A 130 -92.78 5.61 -26.75
C VAL A 130 -91.70 5.10 -27.70
N ASP A 131 -91.96 5.07 -29.02
CA ASP A 131 -90.97 4.64 -30.01
C ASP A 131 -89.77 5.59 -30.07
N GLN A 132 -90.00 6.90 -29.99
CA GLN A 132 -88.94 7.91 -29.89
C GLN A 132 -88.09 7.72 -28.64
N LEU A 133 -88.71 7.64 -27.46
CA LEU A 133 -88.01 7.41 -26.19
C LEU A 133 -87.28 6.07 -26.17
N THR A 134 -87.84 5.04 -26.80
CA THR A 134 -87.19 3.72 -26.91
C THR A 134 -85.94 3.80 -27.79
N ASN A 135 -85.99 4.54 -28.90
CA ASN A 135 -84.84 4.77 -29.77
C ASN A 135 -83.76 5.63 -29.10
N GLU A 136 -84.15 6.70 -28.40
CA GLU A 136 -83.23 7.54 -27.62
C GLU A 136 -82.56 6.76 -26.50
N LYS A 137 -83.34 5.95 -25.77
CA LYS A 137 -82.82 5.03 -24.75
C LYS A 137 -81.83 4.04 -25.36
N ALA A 138 -82.16 3.39 -26.48
CA ALA A 138 -81.25 2.45 -27.13
C ALA A 138 -79.94 3.13 -27.58
N ARG A 139 -80.01 4.35 -28.12
CA ARG A 139 -78.81 5.14 -28.47
C ARG A 139 -77.96 5.47 -27.23
N ALA A 140 -78.58 5.89 -26.14
CA ALA A 140 -77.88 6.19 -24.89
C ALA A 140 -77.26 4.93 -24.25
N GLU A 141 -77.93 3.77 -24.34
CA GLU A 141 -77.41 2.49 -23.86
C GLU A 141 -76.17 2.07 -24.66
N VAL A 142 -76.18 2.20 -25.99
CA VAL A 142 -74.99 1.95 -26.82
C VAL A 142 -73.85 2.90 -26.47
N GLN A 143 -74.13 4.19 -26.25
CA GLN A 143 -73.11 5.15 -25.81
C GLN A 143 -72.52 4.79 -24.45
N ARG A 144 -73.37 4.44 -23.48
CA ARG A 144 -72.93 3.95 -22.16
C ARG A 144 -72.02 2.73 -22.30
N ASP A 145 -72.41 1.75 -23.11
CA ASP A 145 -71.65 0.52 -23.30
C ASP A 145 -70.31 0.79 -23.99
N ASN A 146 -70.27 1.72 -24.96
CA ASN A 146 -69.01 2.19 -25.55
C ASN A 146 -68.11 2.88 -24.51
N PHE A 147 -68.66 3.76 -23.68
CA PHE A 147 -67.89 4.43 -22.63
C PHE A 147 -67.38 3.45 -21.56
N LEU A 148 -68.15 2.39 -21.24
CA LEU A 148 -67.69 1.35 -20.32
C LEU A 148 -66.48 0.60 -20.91
N VAL A 149 -66.52 0.23 -22.19
CA VAL A 149 -65.38 -0.38 -22.88
C VAL A 149 -64.17 0.56 -22.91
N ASP A 150 -64.39 1.86 -23.15
CA ASP A 150 -63.30 2.85 -23.13
C ASP A 150 -62.68 3.02 -21.75
N ILE A 151 -63.50 3.03 -20.69
CA ILE A 151 -63.02 3.06 -19.31
C ILE A 151 -62.19 1.82 -19.01
N GLU A 152 -62.68 0.64 -19.34
CA GLU A 152 -61.93 -0.62 -19.15
C GLU A 152 -60.60 -0.61 -19.91
N ARG A 153 -60.59 -0.13 -21.16
CA ARG A 153 -59.38 0.02 -21.97
C ARG A 153 -58.39 1.01 -21.35
N ILE A 154 -58.85 2.15 -20.86
CA ILE A 154 -57.99 3.16 -20.21
C ILE A 154 -57.45 2.63 -18.87
N SER A 155 -58.29 1.95 -18.08
CA SER A 155 -57.87 1.33 -16.83
C SER A 155 -56.79 0.26 -17.05
N ALA A 156 -56.95 -0.58 -18.07
CA ALA A 156 -55.93 -1.57 -18.45
C ALA A 156 -54.61 -0.91 -18.86
N LYS A 157 -54.67 0.14 -19.69
CA LYS A 157 -53.47 0.91 -20.08
C LYS A 157 -52.79 1.58 -18.88
N LEU A 158 -53.57 2.14 -17.95
CA LEU A 158 -53.03 2.75 -16.73
C LEU A 158 -52.31 1.71 -15.87
N GLN A 159 -52.86 0.51 -15.73
CA GLN A 159 -52.21 -0.58 -14.98
C GLN A 159 -50.90 -1.00 -15.64
N GLU A 160 -50.87 -1.10 -16.98
CA GLU A 160 -49.65 -1.39 -17.73
C GLU A 160 -48.57 -0.31 -17.53
N GLU A 161 -48.94 0.97 -17.64
CA GLU A 161 -48.03 2.10 -17.40
C GLU A 161 -47.49 2.13 -15.97
N ILE A 162 -48.33 1.80 -14.97
CA ILE A 162 -47.88 1.69 -13.57
C ILE A 162 -46.83 0.59 -13.45
N LEU A 163 -47.06 -0.60 -14.04
CA LEU A 163 -46.10 -1.70 -14.00
C LEU A 163 -44.80 -1.36 -14.72
N GLN A 164 -44.88 -0.72 -15.90
CA GLN A 164 -43.70 -0.27 -16.64
C GLN A 164 -42.90 0.77 -15.84
N ARG A 165 -43.58 1.73 -15.22
CA ARG A 165 -42.96 2.73 -14.35
C ARG A 165 -42.28 2.07 -13.14
N GLU A 166 -42.94 1.15 -12.45
CA GLU A 166 -42.33 0.42 -11.33
C GLU A 166 -41.08 -0.35 -11.76
N GLN A 167 -41.11 -0.99 -12.94
CA GLN A 167 -39.96 -1.72 -13.47
C GLN A 167 -38.80 -0.77 -13.81
N ALA A 168 -39.09 0.39 -14.40
CA ALA A 168 -38.09 1.43 -14.67
C ALA A 168 -37.51 2.04 -13.38
N GLU A 169 -38.35 2.27 -12.36
CA GLU A 169 -37.93 2.74 -11.04
C GLU A 169 -37.04 1.70 -10.34
N ARG A 170 -37.40 0.41 -10.36
CA ARG A 170 -36.55 -0.69 -9.84
C ARG A 170 -35.21 -0.76 -10.55
N SER A 171 -35.20 -0.69 -11.88
CA SER A 171 -33.96 -0.70 -12.67
C SER A 171 -33.07 0.50 -12.33
N THR A 172 -33.67 1.69 -12.21
CA THR A 172 -32.96 2.92 -11.81
C THR A 172 -32.43 2.82 -10.38
N GLN A 173 -33.18 2.21 -9.46
CA GLN A 173 -32.73 1.96 -8.09
C GLN A 173 -31.55 0.98 -8.05
N SER A 174 -31.59 -0.09 -8.84
CA SER A 174 -30.46 -1.03 -9.01
C SER A 174 -29.22 -0.29 -9.50
N PHE A 175 -29.33 0.48 -10.59
CA PHE A 175 -28.20 1.26 -11.10
C PHE A 175 -27.67 2.28 -10.09
N ARG A 176 -28.53 2.94 -9.32
CA ARG A 176 -28.08 3.83 -8.23
C ARG A 176 -27.35 3.06 -7.13
N GLN A 177 -27.79 1.85 -6.81
CA GLN A 177 -27.13 1.00 -5.82
C GLN A 177 -25.75 0.55 -6.34
N GLU A 178 -25.67 0.03 -7.57
CA GLU A 178 -24.41 -0.35 -8.22
C GLU A 178 -23.44 0.83 -8.30
N LEU A 179 -23.92 2.04 -8.63
CA LEU A 179 -23.09 3.24 -8.62
C LEU A 179 -22.57 3.59 -7.22
N ARG A 180 -23.38 3.43 -6.16
CA ARG A 180 -22.91 3.62 -4.78
C ARG A 180 -21.86 2.57 -4.42
N GLU A 181 -22.06 1.32 -4.80
CA GLU A 181 -21.08 0.24 -4.57
C GLU A 181 -19.75 0.54 -5.28
N ILE A 182 -19.79 0.93 -6.56
CA ILE A 182 -18.61 1.37 -7.31
C ILE A 182 -17.95 2.60 -6.67
N GLN A 183 -18.72 3.59 -6.21
CA GLN A 183 -18.18 4.75 -5.49
C GLN A 183 -17.47 4.33 -4.21
N THR A 184 -18.06 3.43 -3.41
CA THR A 184 -17.42 2.93 -2.19
C THR A 184 -16.15 2.13 -2.50
N GLN A 185 -16.14 1.32 -3.56
CA GLN A 185 -14.95 0.60 -4.02
C GLN A 185 -13.85 1.56 -4.48
N ASN A 186 -14.21 2.57 -5.28
CA ASN A 186 -13.26 3.60 -5.72
C ASN A 186 -12.70 4.40 -4.53
N GLN A 187 -13.54 4.69 -3.52
CA GLN A 187 -13.07 5.36 -2.31
C GLN A 187 -12.08 4.48 -1.53
N GLN A 188 -12.38 3.19 -1.35
CA GLN A 188 -11.45 2.23 -0.76
C GLN A 188 -10.14 2.12 -1.55
N GLN A 189 -10.20 2.11 -2.88
CA GLN A 189 -9.01 2.10 -3.74
C GLN A 189 -8.21 3.40 -3.63
N SER A 190 -8.88 4.56 -3.54
CA SER A 190 -8.24 5.86 -3.32
C SER A 190 -7.54 5.90 -1.95
N ASP A 191 -8.19 5.40 -0.91
CA ASP A 191 -7.63 5.32 0.45
C ASP A 191 -6.41 4.40 0.48
N LEU A 192 -6.49 3.22 -0.16
CA LEU A 192 -5.34 2.31 -0.30
C LEU A 192 -4.20 2.96 -1.10
N THR A 193 -4.51 3.66 -2.19
CA THR A 193 -3.52 4.37 -3.02
C THR A 193 -2.85 5.49 -2.21
N SER A 194 -3.61 6.20 -1.37
CA SER A 194 -3.07 7.22 -0.47
C SER A 194 -2.15 6.60 0.59
N ALA A 195 -2.56 5.50 1.23
CA ALA A 195 -1.74 4.77 2.19
C ALA A 195 -0.44 4.24 1.56
N LEU A 196 -0.50 3.70 0.34
CA LEU A 196 0.68 3.29 -0.41
C LEU A 196 1.61 4.46 -0.73
N ARG A 197 1.06 5.61 -1.15
CA ARG A 197 1.84 6.83 -1.39
C ARG A 197 2.50 7.32 -0.10
N GLU A 198 1.79 7.27 1.02
CA GLU A 198 2.34 7.63 2.32
C GLU A 198 3.50 6.70 2.71
N ILE A 199 3.31 5.38 2.62
CA ILE A 199 4.38 4.41 2.87
C ILE A 199 5.58 4.67 1.95
N GLN A 200 5.35 4.95 0.67
CA GLN A 200 6.43 5.28 -0.28
C GLN A 200 7.20 6.53 0.15
N VAL A 201 6.51 7.59 0.56
CA VAL A 201 7.14 8.80 1.09
C VAL A 201 7.91 8.51 2.38
N GLN A 202 7.38 7.67 3.27
CA GLN A 202 8.10 7.26 4.49
C GLN A 202 9.40 6.52 4.15
N TYR A 203 9.38 5.57 3.22
CA TYR A 203 10.59 4.88 2.76
C TYR A 203 11.58 5.82 2.07
N GLN A 204 11.09 6.74 1.24
CA GLN A 204 11.94 7.74 0.60
C GLN A 204 12.61 8.65 1.63
N ASN A 205 11.89 9.07 2.67
CA ASN A 205 12.44 9.85 3.78
C ASN A 205 13.47 9.05 4.59
N LEU A 206 13.18 7.78 4.90
CA LEU A 206 14.13 6.90 5.57
C LEU A 206 15.39 6.67 4.74
N ALA A 207 15.25 6.45 3.44
CA ALA A 207 16.37 6.31 2.52
C ALA A 207 17.19 7.60 2.42
N SER A 208 16.54 8.77 2.35
CA SER A 208 17.21 10.08 2.35
C SER A 208 17.95 10.32 3.67
N LYS A 209 17.35 9.98 4.81
CA LYS A 209 18.01 10.06 6.12
C LYS A 209 19.21 9.11 6.21
N ASN A 210 19.06 7.88 5.74
CA ASN A 210 20.15 6.90 5.72
C ASN A 210 21.29 7.36 4.80
N ALA A 211 20.97 7.89 3.62
CA ALA A 211 21.95 8.49 2.71
C ALA A 211 22.70 9.65 3.39
N HIS A 212 22.00 10.55 4.07
CA HIS A 212 22.60 11.66 4.82
C HIS A 212 23.51 11.17 5.96
N VAL A 213 23.06 10.20 6.75
CA VAL A 213 23.89 9.59 7.82
C VAL A 213 25.14 8.92 7.24
N SER A 214 25.00 8.26 6.08
CA SER A 214 26.13 7.66 5.39
C SER A 214 27.11 8.71 4.88
N GLU A 215 26.61 9.81 4.32
CA GLU A 215 27.41 10.96 3.85
C GLU A 215 28.18 11.58 5.01
N GLU A 216 27.50 11.90 6.13
CA GLU A 216 28.14 12.38 7.36
C GLU A 216 29.20 11.41 7.88
N TRP A 217 28.94 10.09 7.83
CA TRP A 217 29.90 9.08 8.25
C TRP A 217 31.14 9.07 7.37
N TYR A 218 30.98 9.17 6.05
CA TYR A 218 32.09 9.21 5.11
C TYR A 218 32.87 10.52 5.21
N ASP A 219 32.19 11.66 5.40
CA ASP A 219 32.82 12.96 5.65
C ASP A 219 33.62 12.96 6.95
N SER A 220 33.03 12.45 8.03
CA SER A 220 33.72 12.30 9.32
C SER A 220 34.93 11.38 9.21
N LYS A 221 34.80 10.26 8.50
CA LYS A 221 35.91 9.33 8.25
C LYS A 221 37.01 9.96 7.39
N SER A 222 36.66 10.74 6.38
CA SER A 222 37.60 11.52 5.56
C SER A 222 38.36 12.53 6.42
N TYR A 223 37.66 13.28 7.27
CA TYR A 223 38.25 14.24 8.20
C TYR A 223 39.21 13.59 9.20
N LEU A 224 38.83 12.44 9.77
CA LEU A 224 39.71 11.64 10.63
C LEU A 224 40.93 11.10 9.87
N SER A 225 40.76 10.67 8.63
CA SER A 225 41.87 10.24 7.78
C SER A 225 42.83 11.41 7.49
N TRP A 226 42.31 12.60 7.22
CA TRP A 226 43.10 13.81 7.04
C TRP A 226 43.89 14.17 8.30
N LEU A 227 43.24 14.19 9.48
CA LEU A 227 43.90 14.39 10.78
C LEU A 227 44.98 13.34 11.06
N LYS A 228 44.71 12.07 10.73
CA LYS A 228 45.68 10.98 10.90
C LYS A 228 46.89 11.17 9.99
N SER A 229 46.70 11.55 8.72
CA SER A 229 47.81 11.86 7.81
C SER A 229 48.61 13.07 8.27
N LEU A 230 47.96 14.09 8.84
CA LEU A 230 48.65 15.25 9.42
C LEU A 230 49.58 14.82 10.58
N HIS A 231 49.08 13.99 11.51
CA HIS A 231 49.91 13.42 12.58
C HIS A 231 51.00 12.45 12.10
N VAL A 232 50.78 11.71 11.01
CA VAL A 232 51.82 10.86 10.42
C VAL A 232 52.96 11.70 9.89
N VAL A 233 52.67 12.83 9.23
CA VAL A 233 53.71 13.78 8.78
C VAL A 233 54.47 14.38 9.97
N ASP A 234 53.77 14.77 11.04
CA ASP A 234 54.41 15.30 12.26
C ASP A 234 55.29 14.25 12.97
N ALA A 235 54.82 13.00 13.03
CA ALA A 235 55.58 11.90 13.63
C ALA A 235 56.80 11.55 12.78
N GLU A 236 56.68 11.47 11.45
CA GLU A 236 57.79 11.21 10.54
C GLU A 236 58.86 12.31 10.62
N LEU A 237 58.46 13.58 10.74
CA LEU A 237 59.37 14.71 10.98
C LEU A 237 60.11 14.57 12.32
N GLN A 238 59.39 14.25 13.41
CA GLN A 238 60.03 14.01 14.72
C GLN A 238 60.97 12.80 14.70
N PHE A 239 60.61 11.70 14.01
CA PHE A 239 61.48 10.53 13.88
C PHE A 239 62.73 10.82 13.06
N ALA A 240 62.61 11.61 11.99
CA ALA A 240 63.75 12.05 11.19
C ALA A 240 64.71 12.89 12.03
N GLU A 241 64.20 13.85 12.81
CA GLU A 241 65.02 14.69 13.68
C GLU A 241 65.69 13.89 14.81
N LEU A 242 64.96 13.00 15.48
CA LEU A 242 65.54 12.13 16.52
C LEU A 242 66.58 11.15 15.95
N SER A 243 66.35 10.60 14.76
CA SER A 243 67.31 9.73 14.07
C SER A 243 68.56 10.51 13.66
N GLU A 244 68.40 11.75 13.19
CA GLU A 244 69.52 12.62 12.83
C GLU A 244 70.35 13.00 14.06
N VAL A 245 69.72 13.38 15.17
CA VAL A 245 70.38 13.61 16.46
C VAL A 245 71.09 12.35 16.96
N ALA A 246 70.44 11.19 16.88
CA ALA A 246 71.06 9.92 17.27
C ALA A 246 72.27 9.58 16.39
N ASN A 247 72.24 9.89 15.09
CA ASN A 247 73.36 9.70 14.18
C ASN A 247 74.51 10.66 14.47
N ARG A 248 74.22 11.95 14.68
CA ARG A 248 75.22 12.93 15.15
C ARG A 248 75.89 12.46 16.43
N ASN A 249 75.11 11.95 17.39
CA ASN A 249 75.64 11.45 18.66
C ASN A 249 76.47 10.16 18.49
N LYS A 250 76.11 9.29 17.55
CA LYS A 250 76.94 8.13 17.18
C LYS A 250 78.25 8.55 16.51
N GLU A 251 78.23 9.60 15.69
CA GLU A 251 79.42 10.13 15.03
C GLU A 251 80.38 10.81 16.01
N THR A 252 79.87 11.62 16.94
CA THR A 252 80.69 12.21 18.02
C THR A 252 81.31 11.11 18.89
N LEU A 253 80.55 10.07 19.23
CA LEU A 253 81.08 8.92 19.96
C LEU A 253 82.16 8.17 19.17
N ARG A 254 81.99 8.00 17.85
CA ARG A 254 83.01 7.39 16.98
C ARG A 254 84.26 8.26 16.88
N ALA A 255 84.11 9.59 16.80
CA ALA A 255 85.23 10.53 16.83
C ALA A 255 86.00 10.45 18.15
N ALA A 256 85.30 10.54 19.29
CA ALA A 256 85.90 10.38 20.62
C ALA A 256 86.60 9.02 20.79
N LYS A 257 86.03 7.93 20.24
CA LYS A 257 86.69 6.61 20.23
C LYS A 257 87.94 6.56 19.36
N ARG A 258 88.00 7.30 18.24
CA ARG A 258 89.20 7.40 17.41
C ARG A 258 90.29 8.15 18.16
N GLU A 259 89.97 9.30 18.73
CA GLU A 259 90.90 10.09 19.56
C GLU A 259 91.42 9.29 20.76
N ALA A 260 90.54 8.58 21.49
CA ALA A 260 90.96 7.70 22.59
C ALA A 260 91.93 6.59 22.13
N ASN A 261 91.72 6.02 20.94
CA ASN A 261 92.65 5.04 20.38
C ASN A 261 93.98 5.67 19.95
N GLU A 262 93.98 6.90 19.41
CA GLU A 262 95.20 7.64 19.08
C GLU A 262 96.03 7.93 20.33
N PHE A 263 95.41 8.44 21.41
CA PHE A 263 96.09 8.60 22.69
C PHE A 263 96.63 7.28 23.22
N ARG A 264 95.88 6.17 23.07
CA ARG A 264 96.36 4.83 23.45
C ARG A 264 97.60 4.41 22.65
N TYR A 265 97.64 4.68 21.33
CA TYR A 265 98.81 4.39 20.51
C TYR A 265 100.02 5.26 20.91
N GLN A 266 99.80 6.55 21.21
CA GLN A 266 100.85 7.45 21.69
C GLN A 266 101.46 6.97 23.02
N VAL A 267 100.60 6.60 23.99
CA VAL A 267 101.05 6.04 25.27
C VAL A 267 101.87 4.75 25.06
N GLN A 268 101.43 3.87 24.16
CA GLN A 268 102.21 2.67 23.83
C GLN A 268 103.56 2.98 23.18
N ALA A 269 103.66 4.01 22.34
CA ALA A 269 104.91 4.43 21.72
C ALA A 269 105.89 4.99 22.76
N LEU A 270 105.42 5.91 23.61
CA LEU A 270 106.22 6.47 24.71
C LEU A 270 106.68 5.40 25.70
N ASN A 271 105.84 4.42 26.03
CA ASN A 271 106.26 3.30 26.88
C ASN A 271 107.40 2.48 26.25
N ARG A 272 107.35 2.21 24.93
CA ARG A 272 108.45 1.52 24.24
C ARG A 272 109.76 2.32 24.30
N GLU A 273 109.68 3.63 24.17
CA GLU A 273 110.84 4.52 24.30
C GLU A 273 111.41 4.51 25.74
N VAL A 274 110.54 4.60 26.75
CA VAL A 274 110.93 4.48 28.16
C VAL A 274 111.60 3.15 28.44
N ASP A 275 111.07 2.04 27.92
CA ASP A 275 111.67 0.72 28.09
C ASP A 275 113.03 0.60 27.38
N ALA A 276 113.19 1.21 26.20
CA ALA A 276 114.48 1.28 25.51
C ALA A 276 115.52 2.08 26.31
N LEU A 277 115.13 3.25 26.86
CA LEU A 277 115.99 4.07 27.72
C LEU A 277 116.36 3.35 29.02
N LYS A 278 115.42 2.62 29.63
CA LYS A 278 115.72 1.76 30.78
C LYS A 278 116.72 0.67 30.42
N GLY A 279 116.56 0.04 29.25
CA GLY A 279 117.49 -0.96 28.73
C GLY A 279 118.93 -0.42 28.60
N THR A 280 119.11 0.77 28.01
CA THR A 280 120.44 1.38 27.90
C THR A 280 121.01 1.79 29.26
N SER A 281 120.19 2.32 30.17
CA SER A 281 120.59 2.64 31.54
C SER A 281 121.11 1.41 32.30
N THR A 282 120.42 0.26 32.18
CA THR A 282 120.90 -1.00 32.77
C THR A 282 122.20 -1.49 32.14
N ALA A 283 122.41 -1.28 30.84
CA ALA A 283 123.67 -1.60 30.18
C ALA A 283 124.84 -0.75 30.72
N TYR A 284 124.64 0.56 30.86
CA TYR A 284 125.62 1.44 31.51
C TYR A 284 125.90 1.00 32.96
N HIS A 285 124.85 0.68 33.72
CA HIS A 285 124.99 0.18 35.09
C HIS A 285 125.86 -1.10 35.16
N ASN A 286 125.62 -2.06 34.27
CA ASN A 286 126.40 -3.30 34.19
C ASN A 286 127.88 -3.03 33.84
N THR A 287 128.16 -2.10 32.92
CA THR A 287 129.55 -1.74 32.58
C THR A 287 130.27 -1.09 33.77
N ILE A 288 129.58 -0.25 34.53
CA ILE A 288 130.12 0.36 35.74
C ILE A 288 130.42 -0.72 36.78
N SER A 289 129.51 -1.67 36.99
CA SER A 289 129.73 -2.79 37.91
C SER A 289 130.95 -3.62 37.51
N ARG A 290 131.11 -3.96 36.22
CA ARG A 290 132.29 -4.67 35.71
C ARG A 290 133.59 -3.91 35.92
N LEU A 291 133.58 -2.59 35.67
CA LEU A 291 134.76 -1.75 35.91
C LEU A 291 135.11 -1.68 37.40
N LYS A 292 134.11 -1.64 38.29
CA LYS A 292 134.32 -1.69 39.74
C LYS A 292 134.93 -3.03 40.18
N GLU A 293 134.45 -4.14 39.63
CA GLU A 293 134.97 -5.48 39.90
C GLU A 293 136.45 -5.59 39.49
N ASN A 294 136.81 -5.17 38.28
CA ASN A 294 138.20 -5.13 37.83
C ASN A 294 139.12 -4.29 38.75
N ILE A 295 138.61 -3.18 39.30
CA ILE A 295 139.37 -2.36 40.25
C ILE A 295 139.61 -3.12 41.56
N LEU A 296 138.62 -3.87 42.04
CA LEU A 296 138.77 -4.72 43.23
C LEU A 296 139.79 -5.82 42.98
N ASP A 297 139.71 -6.51 41.84
CA ASP A 297 140.67 -7.56 41.47
C ASP A 297 142.11 -7.03 41.39
N LEU A 298 142.31 -5.88 40.73
CA LEU A 298 143.62 -5.23 40.65
C LEU A 298 144.13 -4.79 42.03
N LYS A 299 143.23 -4.37 42.93
CA LYS A 299 143.60 -3.99 44.29
C LYS A 299 144.05 -5.21 45.11
N ASP A 300 143.38 -6.35 44.94
CA ASP A 300 143.76 -7.62 45.59
C ASP A 300 145.06 -8.17 45.01
N GLU A 301 145.30 -7.99 43.70
CA GLU A 301 146.58 -8.32 43.04
C GLU A 301 147.74 -7.48 43.62
N ILE A 302 147.52 -6.17 43.82
CA ILE A 302 148.51 -5.30 44.47
C ILE A 302 148.77 -5.73 45.91
N ALA A 303 147.72 -6.09 46.66
CA ALA A 303 147.85 -6.58 48.02
C ALA A 303 148.63 -7.89 48.10
N ARG A 304 148.37 -8.84 47.18
CA ARG A 304 149.15 -10.09 47.06
C ARG A 304 150.61 -9.83 46.73
N ASN A 305 150.89 -9.02 45.71
CA ASN A 305 152.26 -8.65 45.37
C ASN A 305 152.98 -7.99 46.56
N MET A 306 152.31 -7.11 47.31
CA MET A 306 152.88 -6.52 48.53
C MET A 306 153.22 -7.56 49.60
N HIS A 307 152.39 -8.58 49.79
CA HIS A 307 152.70 -9.70 50.68
C HIS A 307 153.91 -10.51 50.17
N GLU A 308 153.97 -10.83 48.87
CA GLU A 308 155.12 -11.54 48.28
C GLU A 308 156.43 -10.75 48.38
N TYR A 309 156.39 -9.42 48.20
CA TYR A 309 157.55 -8.54 48.42
C TYR A 309 157.98 -8.53 49.89
N GLN A 310 157.04 -8.51 50.84
CA GLN A 310 157.36 -8.57 52.26
C GLN A 310 157.96 -9.92 52.66
N ASP A 311 157.46 -11.02 52.12
CA ASP A 311 158.01 -12.36 52.36
C ASP A 311 159.41 -12.50 51.79
N LEU A 312 159.66 -11.97 50.58
CA LEU A 312 161.00 -11.95 50.00
C LEU A 312 161.96 -11.08 50.81
N LEU A 313 161.49 -9.94 51.33
CA LEU A 313 162.26 -9.10 52.25
C LEU A 313 162.60 -9.85 53.54
N ASN A 314 161.65 -10.61 54.10
CA ASN A 314 161.87 -11.44 55.28
C ASN A 314 162.92 -12.53 55.01
N VAL A 315 162.86 -13.22 53.85
CA VAL A 315 163.88 -14.20 53.42
C VAL A 315 165.25 -13.51 53.26
N LYS A 316 165.29 -12.30 52.70
CA LYS A 316 166.52 -11.51 52.54
C LYS A 316 167.13 -11.14 53.89
N ILE A 317 166.33 -10.75 54.88
CA ILE A 317 166.80 -10.49 56.25
C ILE A 317 167.32 -11.79 56.90
N ALA A 318 166.63 -12.92 56.71
CA ALA A 318 167.09 -14.21 57.23
C ALA A 318 168.45 -14.62 56.64
N LEU A 319 168.64 -14.45 55.33
CA LEU A 319 169.92 -14.69 54.66
C LEU A 319 171.02 -13.72 55.13
N ASP A 320 170.70 -12.44 55.34
CA ASP A 320 171.64 -11.47 55.91
C ASP A 320 172.09 -11.88 57.33
N ILE A 321 171.19 -12.43 58.16
CA ILE A 321 171.52 -13.01 59.49
C ILE A 321 172.40 -14.25 59.35
N GLU A 322 172.05 -15.19 58.46
CA GLU A 322 172.85 -16.41 58.24
C GLU A 322 174.28 -16.07 57.78
N ILE A 323 174.44 -15.18 56.81
CA ILE A 323 175.76 -14.71 56.35
C ILE A 323 176.54 -14.07 57.50
N ALA A 324 175.89 -13.28 58.36
CA ALA A 324 176.52 -12.71 59.55
C ALA A 324 176.99 -13.79 60.55
N THR A 325 176.19 -14.85 60.75
CA THR A 325 176.57 -15.98 61.62
C THR A 325 177.71 -16.81 61.03
N TYR A 326 177.71 -17.06 59.72
CA TYR A 326 178.79 -17.80 59.05
C TYR A 326 180.12 -17.02 59.03
N ARG A 327 180.09 -15.69 58.89
CA ARG A 327 181.29 -14.86 59.08
C ARG A 327 181.85 -14.98 60.50
N ARG A 328 181.00 -15.15 61.50
CA ARG A 328 181.41 -15.18 62.92
C ARG A 328 182.08 -16.49 63.36
N ILE A 329 181.96 -17.56 62.57
CA ILE A 329 182.43 -18.91 62.95
C ILE A 329 183.74 -19.31 62.22
N MET A 330 184.12 -18.65 61.12
CA MET A 330 185.26 -19.07 60.29
C MET A 330 186.60 -18.34 60.52
N GLU A 331 186.69 -17.40 61.47
CA GLU A 331 187.94 -16.69 61.77
C GLU A 331 188.28 -16.84 63.27
N GLY A 332 189.31 -17.62 63.61
CA GLY A 332 189.74 -17.90 64.99
C GLY A 332 190.89 -17.01 65.51
N SER A 333 190.93 -16.84 66.84
CA SER A 333 192.04 -16.38 67.72
C SER A 333 192.11 -14.90 68.18
N VAL A 334 192.23 -14.73 69.52
CA VAL A 334 192.88 -13.67 70.34
C VAL A 334 192.13 -12.37 70.72
N THR A 335 192.20 -12.04 72.04
CA THR A 335 192.08 -10.74 72.75
C THR A 335 190.71 -10.07 73.01
N ASP A 336 190.39 -9.84 74.30
CA ASP A 336 189.66 -8.65 74.79
C ASP A 336 190.57 -7.40 74.64
N PRO A 337 190.11 -6.12 74.75
CA PRO A 337 188.85 -5.43 74.40
C PRO A 337 189.12 -4.26 73.39
N VAL A 338 188.15 -3.34 73.17
CA VAL A 338 188.30 -1.93 72.68
C VAL A 338 188.22 -1.65 71.15
N LEU A 339 187.13 -0.94 70.80
CA LEU A 339 187.01 0.26 69.94
C LEU A 339 187.80 0.36 68.61
N GLU A 340 187.07 0.33 67.50
CA GLU A 340 187.12 1.25 66.34
C GLU A 340 186.11 0.76 65.28
N SER A 341 185.33 1.54 64.54
CA SER A 341 185.24 2.99 64.38
C SER A 341 183.81 3.34 63.93
N ARG A 342 183.39 4.53 64.36
CA ARG A 342 182.11 5.18 64.08
C ARG A 342 181.94 5.38 62.57
N THR A 343 180.83 4.94 62.01
CA THR A 343 180.11 5.71 60.98
C THR A 343 178.64 5.77 61.35
N SER A 344 178.22 6.93 61.84
CA SER A 344 176.82 7.25 62.10
C SER A 344 176.12 7.36 60.75
N THR A 345 175.19 6.46 60.45
CA THR A 345 174.32 6.57 59.29
C THR A 345 172.91 6.85 59.79
N LYS A 346 172.48 8.11 59.69
CA LYS A 346 171.10 8.52 59.96
C LYS A 346 170.20 7.92 58.87
N VAL A 347 169.28 7.04 59.26
CA VAL A 347 168.23 6.55 58.37
C VAL A 347 167.03 7.49 58.51
N LEU A 348 166.73 8.24 57.45
CA LEU A 348 165.55 9.09 57.35
C LEU A 348 164.51 8.35 56.51
N ILE A 349 163.45 7.83 57.14
CA ILE A 349 162.32 7.24 56.41
C ILE A 349 161.31 8.35 56.16
N LYS A 350 161.07 8.62 54.88
CA LYS A 350 160.12 9.62 54.40
C LYS A 350 158.97 8.90 53.72
N THR A 351 157.79 8.90 54.34
CA THR A 351 156.58 8.33 53.74
C THR A 351 155.73 9.47 53.18
N THR A 352 155.56 9.48 51.86
CA THR A 352 154.73 10.46 51.13
C THR A 352 153.48 9.78 50.59
N GLU A 353 152.29 10.21 51.02
CA GLU A 353 151.01 9.77 50.46
C GLU A 353 150.63 10.68 49.28
N ILE A 354 150.63 10.12 48.07
CA ILE A 354 150.33 10.85 46.83
C ILE A 354 148.98 10.36 46.29
N ARG A 355 148.04 11.28 46.02
CA ARG A 355 146.80 10.98 45.30
C ARG A 355 146.59 12.06 44.24
N ASP A 356 146.40 11.64 42.99
CA ASP A 356 146.22 12.52 41.82
C ASP A 356 147.36 13.55 41.57
N GLY A 357 148.61 13.16 41.85
CA GLY A 357 149.79 13.95 41.50
C GLY A 357 150.19 15.04 42.50
N GLU A 358 149.44 15.26 43.58
CA GLU A 358 149.79 16.19 44.68
C GLU A 358 150.09 15.43 45.98
N VAL A 359 151.11 15.89 46.74
CA VAL A 359 151.56 15.28 48.01
C VAL A 359 150.70 15.83 49.15
N LEU A 360 149.82 15.00 49.71
CA LEU A 360 148.80 15.41 50.70
C LEU A 360 149.27 15.27 52.15
N ASN A 361 150.24 14.41 52.42
CA ASN A 361 150.77 14.24 53.76
C ASN A 361 152.21 13.72 53.70
N GLU A 362 153.11 14.40 54.42
CA GLU A 362 154.54 14.11 54.46
C GLU A 362 154.95 13.94 55.91
N SER A 363 155.17 12.70 56.34
CA SER A 363 155.59 12.39 57.70
C SER A 363 157.03 11.88 57.68
N THR A 364 157.86 12.54 58.49
CA THR A 364 159.29 12.25 58.62
C THR A 364 159.53 11.78 60.05
N GLN A 365 159.85 10.50 60.23
CA GLN A 365 160.06 9.93 61.56
C GLN A 365 161.55 9.68 61.79
N ASN A 366 162.13 10.42 62.74
CA ASN A 366 163.50 10.25 63.20
C ASN A 366 163.53 9.14 64.24
N HIS A 367 164.37 8.11 64.04
CA HIS A 367 164.63 7.12 65.08
C HIS A 367 166.01 7.40 65.70
N GLU A 368 166.03 7.94 66.91
CA GLU A 368 167.23 8.06 67.77
C GLU A 368 167.20 6.92 68.79
N GLU A 369 168.08 5.92 68.66
CA GLU A 369 168.40 5.02 69.78
C GLU A 369 169.55 5.64 70.59
N ARG A 370 169.33 5.83 71.91
CA ARG A 370 170.35 6.19 72.90
C ARG A 370 170.87 4.92 73.57
N GLU A 371 172.18 4.71 73.44
CA GLU A 371 173.05 3.63 73.97
C GLU A 371 172.75 2.19 73.54
#